data_AF-A0A139N146-F1
#
_entry.id   AF-A0A139N146-F1
#
_cell.length_a   1.000
_cell.length_b   1.000
_cell.length_c   1.000
_cell.angle_alpha   90.00
_cell.angle_beta   90.00
_cell.angle_gamma   90.00
#
_symmetry.space_group_name_H-M   'P 1'
#
loop_
_entity.id
_entity.type
_entity.pdbx_description
1 polymer ?
#
loop_
_entity_poly.entity_id
_entity_poly.type
_entity_poly.pdbx_seq_one_letter_code
_entity_poly.pdbx_strand_id
1 'polypeptide(L)'
;MRPQVLKESGLIISDLPVGYYPDDQIASRYQVASQTEHTYAHHLLMEQALKYLKADSYAIFLAPNHLLTSPQSDLLKSWLKDNASLVAMIALPEKLFASVSQAKTVFVLQKQKNIKAEPFVYALADLQNHEEITRFRESFQKWRKVSEN
;
A
#
# COMPACT_ATOMS: atom_id res chain seq x y z
N MET A 1 -8.36 29.06 3.60
CA MET A 1 -9.28 27.90 3.69
C MET A 1 -8.84 27.05 4.87
N ARG A 2 -9.66 26.85 5.91
CA ARG A 2 -9.32 25.88 6.98
C ARG A 2 -9.51 24.47 6.43
N PRO A 3 -8.55 23.53 6.58
CA PRO A 3 -8.74 22.16 6.13
C PRO A 3 -9.95 21.58 6.83
N GLN A 4 -10.92 21.05 6.09
CA GLN A 4 -12.00 20.30 6.71
C GLN A 4 -11.41 19.03 7.32
N VAL A 5 -11.73 18.80 8.60
CA VAL A 5 -11.38 17.55 9.27
C VAL A 5 -12.14 16.44 8.55
N LEU A 6 -11.41 15.60 7.81
CA LEU A 6 -12.00 14.44 7.15
C LEU A 6 -12.53 13.49 8.22
N LYS A 7 -13.76 13.01 8.02
CA LYS A 7 -14.36 11.99 8.88
C LYS A 7 -13.57 10.69 8.73
N GLU A 8 -13.31 10.02 9.84
CA GLU A 8 -12.67 8.70 9.79
C GLU A 8 -13.50 7.71 8.95
N SER A 9 -12.79 6.94 8.12
CA SER A 9 -13.37 6.03 7.13
C SER A 9 -13.08 4.56 7.50
N GLY A 10 -14.00 3.66 7.16
CA GLY A 10 -13.82 2.20 7.37
C GLY A 10 -13.07 1.50 6.22
N LEU A 11 -12.81 2.22 5.13
CA LEU A 11 -12.04 1.76 3.99
C LEU A 11 -11.47 2.99 3.29
N ILE A 12 -10.21 2.93 2.91
CA ILE A 12 -9.59 3.92 2.02
C ILE A 12 -9.07 3.19 0.79
N ILE A 13 -9.34 3.75 -0.39
CA ILE A 13 -8.82 3.24 -1.66
C ILE A 13 -8.22 4.42 -2.41
N SER A 14 -6.98 4.27 -2.89
CA SER A 14 -6.35 5.31 -3.70
C SER A 14 -5.38 4.71 -4.70
N ASP A 15 -5.38 5.27 -5.91
CA ASP A 15 -4.20 5.21 -6.78
C ASP A 15 -3.25 6.32 -6.36
N LEU A 16 -2.00 5.97 -6.00
CA LEU A 16 -1.06 6.92 -5.43
C LEU A 16 -0.21 7.57 -6.53
N PRO A 17 -0.05 8.92 -6.53
CA PRO A 17 0.89 9.59 -7.40
C PRO A 17 2.34 9.20 -7.01
N VAL A 18 3.14 8.86 -8.02
CA VAL A 18 4.51 8.39 -7.85
C VAL A 18 5.47 9.52 -8.17
N GLY A 19 6.43 9.79 -7.27
CA GLY A 19 7.39 10.87 -7.40
C GLY A 19 7.66 11.57 -6.07
N TYR A 20 8.33 12.71 -6.15
CA TYR A 20 8.73 13.54 -5.02
C TYR A 20 7.64 14.54 -4.64
N TYR A 21 7.47 14.76 -3.33
CA TYR A 21 6.66 15.84 -2.81
C TYR A 21 7.50 17.13 -2.75
N PRO A 22 7.02 18.25 -3.31
CA PRO A 22 7.87 19.42 -3.52
C PRO A 22 8.06 20.32 -2.28
N ASP A 23 7.24 20.15 -1.24
CA ASP A 23 7.27 21.01 -0.05
C ASP A 23 7.85 20.25 1.17
N ASP A 24 9.13 20.47 1.42
CA ASP A 24 9.86 19.83 2.52
C ASP A 24 9.42 20.33 3.92
N GLN A 25 8.88 21.56 4.02
CA GLN A 25 8.37 22.07 5.30
C GLN A 25 7.08 21.36 5.71
N ILE A 26 6.26 20.95 4.74
CA ILE A 26 5.11 20.10 4.99
C ILE A 26 5.56 18.65 5.21
N ALA A 27 6.46 18.13 4.36
CA ALA A 27 6.91 16.75 4.44
C ALA A 27 7.56 16.42 5.80
N SER A 28 8.38 17.34 6.34
CA SER A 28 9.04 17.19 7.65
C SER A 28 8.10 17.00 8.86
N ARG A 29 6.78 17.20 8.69
CA ARG A 29 5.77 16.95 9.72
C ARG A 29 5.32 15.48 9.79
N TYR A 30 5.73 14.68 8.83
CA TYR A 30 5.37 13.26 8.70
C TYR A 30 6.50 12.38 9.21
N GLN A 31 6.17 11.18 9.68
CA GLN A 31 7.14 10.21 10.16
C GLN A 31 7.98 9.62 9.03
N VAL A 32 7.39 9.46 7.84
CA VAL A 32 8.09 8.95 6.64
C VAL A 32 8.94 10.00 5.93
N ALA A 33 9.19 11.15 6.54
CA ALA A 33 9.99 12.22 5.95
C ALA A 33 11.45 11.80 5.73
N SER A 34 11.95 11.99 4.52
CA SER A 34 13.37 11.85 4.20
C SER A 34 14.17 13.03 4.76
N GLN A 35 15.38 12.75 5.25
CA GLN A 35 16.32 13.75 5.79
C GLN A 35 17.39 14.16 4.76
N THR A 36 17.49 13.44 3.64
CA THR A 36 18.61 13.59 2.67
C THR A 36 18.16 14.07 1.30
N GLU A 37 16.87 13.96 0.98
CA GLU A 37 16.27 14.36 -0.29
C GLU A 37 14.78 14.65 -0.08
N HIS A 38 14.09 15.13 -1.12
CA HIS A 38 12.64 15.28 -1.09
C HIS A 38 11.96 13.95 -0.72
N THR A 39 10.89 14.02 0.07
CA THR A 39 10.17 12.80 0.46
C THR A 39 9.28 12.32 -0.67
N TYR A 40 9.18 11.00 -0.86
CA TYR A 40 8.24 10.42 -1.82
C TYR A 40 6.78 10.77 -1.48
N ALA A 41 6.06 11.34 -2.44
CA ALA A 41 4.67 11.79 -2.27
C ALA A 41 3.74 10.63 -1.88
N HIS A 42 3.94 9.45 -2.47
CA HIS A 42 3.15 8.26 -2.14
C HIS A 42 3.38 7.79 -0.71
N HIS A 43 4.56 7.97 -0.11
CA HIS A 43 4.78 7.66 1.31
C HIS A 43 3.97 8.60 2.21
N LEU A 44 4.05 9.91 1.97
CA LEU A 44 3.29 10.91 2.72
C LEU A 44 1.77 10.68 2.63
N LEU A 45 1.29 10.33 1.43
CA LEU A 45 -0.13 10.06 1.20
C LEU A 45 -0.59 8.78 1.89
N MET A 46 0.24 7.74 1.96
CA MET A 46 -0.07 6.54 2.75
C MET A 46 -0.18 6.87 4.24
N GLU A 47 0.77 7.66 4.77
CA GLU A 47 0.72 8.10 6.17
C GLU A 47 -0.53 8.93 6.46
N GLN A 48 -0.82 9.89 5.58
CA GLN A 48 -2.01 10.74 5.70
C GLN A 48 -3.31 9.93 5.59
N ALA A 49 -3.38 8.96 4.69
CA ALA A 49 -4.54 8.10 4.55
C ALA A 49 -4.79 7.30 5.83
N LEU A 50 -3.76 6.65 6.39
CA LEU A 50 -3.92 5.86 7.61
C LEU A 50 -4.31 6.72 8.82
N LYS A 51 -3.93 8.00 8.85
CA LYS A 51 -4.41 8.93 9.90
C LYS A 51 -5.94 9.00 9.96
N TYR A 52 -6.63 8.96 8.82
CA TYR A 52 -8.11 9.01 8.74
C TYR A 52 -8.77 7.64 8.56
N LEU A 53 -8.02 6.55 8.63
CA LEU A 53 -8.56 5.20 8.65
C LEU A 53 -8.94 4.82 10.09
N LYS A 54 -10.10 4.20 10.30
CA LYS A 54 -10.49 3.66 11.60
C LYS A 54 -9.56 2.52 12.04
N ALA A 55 -9.48 2.25 13.34
CA ALA A 55 -8.79 1.07 13.84
C ALA A 55 -9.35 -0.22 13.21
N ASP A 56 -8.49 -1.22 13.02
CA ASP A 56 -8.80 -2.53 12.44
C ASP A 56 -9.41 -2.51 11.03
N SER A 57 -9.46 -1.34 10.40
CA SER A 57 -9.98 -1.13 9.04
C SER A 57 -8.85 -1.20 8.00
N TYR A 58 -9.24 -1.26 6.73
CA TYR A 58 -8.31 -1.54 5.62
C TYR A 58 -8.05 -0.31 4.74
N ALA A 59 -6.82 -0.21 4.24
CA ALA A 59 -6.47 0.66 3.12
C ALA A 59 -5.99 -0.18 1.93
N ILE A 60 -6.44 0.18 0.73
CA ILE A 60 -6.05 -0.46 -0.53
C ILE A 60 -5.38 0.59 -1.40
N PHE A 61 -4.10 0.39 -1.70
CA PHE A 61 -3.31 1.31 -2.50
C PHE A 61 -2.85 0.65 -3.78
N LEU A 62 -3.01 1.36 -4.89
CA LEU A 62 -2.29 1.04 -6.10
C LEU A 62 -0.98 1.85 -6.10
N ALA A 63 0.15 1.16 -6.04
CA ALA A 63 1.47 1.76 -5.85
C ALA A 63 2.55 1.00 -6.65
N PRO A 64 3.75 1.60 -6.88
CA PRO A 64 4.81 0.95 -7.64
C PRO A 64 5.21 -0.42 -7.07
N ASN A 65 5.58 -1.36 -7.93
CA ASN A 65 6.05 -2.68 -7.51
C ASN A 65 7.23 -2.62 -6.52
N HIS A 66 8.09 -1.61 -6.66
CA HIS A 66 9.27 -1.40 -5.83
C HIS A 66 9.00 -0.53 -4.58
N LEU A 67 7.73 -0.34 -4.17
CA LEU A 67 7.37 0.48 -2.99
C LEU A 67 8.19 0.09 -1.74
N LEU A 68 8.32 -1.22 -1.48
CA LEU A 68 9.03 -1.76 -0.32
C LEU A 68 10.53 -2.03 -0.59
N THR A 69 11.05 -1.67 -1.76
CA THR A 69 12.47 -1.85 -2.13
C THR A 69 13.11 -0.59 -2.72
N SER A 70 12.39 0.52 -2.71
CA SER A 70 12.86 1.83 -3.16
C SER A 70 13.95 2.40 -2.24
N PRO A 71 14.70 3.43 -2.68
CA PRO A 71 15.70 4.12 -1.85
C PRO A 71 15.15 4.61 -0.50
N GLN A 72 13.90 5.09 -0.45
CA GLN A 72 13.24 5.54 0.79
C GLN A 72 12.42 4.44 1.48
N SER A 73 12.52 3.18 1.04
CA SER A 73 11.65 2.10 1.55
C SER A 73 11.85 1.80 3.03
N ASP A 74 13.03 2.06 3.58
CA ASP A 74 13.30 1.83 5.01
C ASP A 74 12.53 2.78 5.92
N LEU A 75 12.27 4.02 5.46
CA LEU A 75 11.39 4.97 6.15
C LEU A 75 9.96 4.42 6.20
N LEU A 76 9.45 3.96 5.05
CA LEU A 76 8.10 3.41 4.93
C LEU A 76 7.94 2.13 5.76
N LYS A 77 8.89 1.19 5.69
CA LYS A 77 8.86 -0.07 6.46
C LYS A 77 8.87 0.21 7.96
N SER A 78 9.70 1.14 8.40
CA SER A 78 9.78 1.51 9.82
C SER A 78 8.46 2.10 10.30
N TRP A 79 7.87 3.01 9.52
CA TRP A 79 6.56 3.55 9.82
C TRP A 79 5.45 2.48 9.80
N LEU A 80 5.45 1.56 8.84
CA LEU A 80 4.47 0.47 8.78
C LEU A 80 4.49 -0.39 10.04
N LYS A 81 5.67 -0.82 10.52
CA LYS A 81 5.81 -1.62 11.76
C LYS A 81 5.01 -1.04 12.94
N ASP A 82 4.97 0.29 13.04
CA ASP A 82 4.32 0.98 14.15
C ASP A 82 2.86 1.40 13.86
N ASN A 83 2.38 1.32 12.62
CA ASN A 83 1.11 1.95 12.23
C ASN A 83 0.15 1.02 11.47
N ALA A 84 0.65 0.00 10.77
CA ALA A 84 -0.17 -0.94 10.02
C ALA A 84 0.53 -2.25 9.66
N SER A 85 -0.28 -3.28 9.45
CA SER A 85 0.18 -4.57 8.98
C SER A 85 -0.11 -4.71 7.49
N LEU A 86 0.86 -5.26 6.75
CA LEU A 86 0.65 -5.66 5.37
C LEU A 86 -0.19 -6.94 5.33
N VAL A 87 -1.32 -6.88 4.63
CA VAL A 87 -2.29 -7.99 4.53
C VAL A 87 -2.10 -8.72 3.22
N ALA A 88 -1.94 -7.98 2.12
CA ALA A 88 -1.76 -8.56 0.80
C ALA A 88 -0.95 -7.68 -0.15
N MET A 89 -0.26 -8.32 -1.09
CA MET A 89 0.40 -7.72 -2.25
C MET A 89 -0.02 -8.50 -3.49
N ILE A 90 -0.69 -7.83 -4.42
CA ILE A 90 -1.12 -8.44 -5.67
C ILE A 90 -0.48 -7.66 -6.81
N ALA A 91 0.61 -8.18 -7.37
CA ALA A 91 1.28 -7.57 -8.51
C ALA A 91 0.38 -7.72 -9.76
N LEU A 92 0.12 -6.61 -10.44
CA LEU A 92 -0.70 -6.61 -11.65
C LEU A 92 0.18 -6.90 -12.88
N PRO A 93 -0.40 -7.43 -13.97
CA PRO A 93 0.36 -7.70 -15.19
C PRO A 93 1.01 -6.43 -15.73
N GLU A 94 2.31 -6.51 -16.05
CA GLU A 94 3.08 -5.38 -16.59
C GLU A 94 2.47 -4.82 -17.87
N LYS A 95 1.85 -5.69 -18.69
CA LYS A 95 1.15 -5.32 -19.93
C LYS A 95 -0.03 -4.35 -19.74
N LEU A 96 -0.50 -4.14 -18.52
CA LEU A 96 -1.52 -3.12 -18.21
C LEU A 96 -0.93 -1.70 -18.19
N PHE A 97 0.39 -1.56 -18.13
CA PHE A 97 1.08 -0.30 -17.95
C PHE A 97 1.92 0.04 -19.19
N ALA A 98 2.20 1.34 -19.38
CA ALA A 98 2.97 1.78 -20.55
C ALA A 98 4.43 1.30 -20.50
N SER A 99 4.97 1.00 -19.32
CA SER A 99 6.29 0.42 -19.14
C SER A 99 6.36 -0.45 -17.88
N VAL A 100 7.35 -1.35 -17.85
CA VAL A 100 7.68 -2.17 -16.68
C VAL A 100 7.96 -1.31 -15.43
N SER A 101 8.64 -0.18 -15.60
CA SER A 101 8.94 0.76 -14.51
C SER A 101 7.70 1.42 -13.89
N GLN A 102 6.58 1.45 -14.62
CA GLN A 102 5.30 1.96 -14.15
C GLN A 102 4.36 0.88 -13.64
N ALA A 103 4.78 -0.39 -13.67
CA ALA A 103 3.97 -1.49 -13.19
C ALA A 103 3.64 -1.31 -11.69
N LYS A 104 2.37 -1.51 -11.37
CA LYS A 104 1.83 -1.29 -10.03
C LYS A 104 1.36 -2.60 -9.39
N THR A 105 1.43 -2.61 -8.08
CA THR A 105 0.94 -3.66 -7.20
C THR A 105 -0.23 -3.08 -6.39
N VAL A 106 -1.25 -3.91 -6.15
CA VAL A 106 -2.30 -3.61 -5.17
C VAL A 106 -1.77 -4.02 -3.79
N PHE A 107 -1.56 -3.03 -2.94
CA PHE A 107 -1.18 -3.21 -1.54
C PHE A 107 -2.42 -3.11 -0.66
N VAL A 108 -2.65 -4.11 0.18
CA VAL A 108 -3.70 -4.09 1.20
C VAL A 108 -3.03 -3.97 2.55
N LEU A 109 -3.33 -2.90 3.26
CA LEU A 109 -2.88 -2.64 4.62
C LEU A 109 -4.07 -2.68 5.58
N GLN A 110 -3.83 -3.08 6.82
CA GLN A 110 -4.79 -2.94 7.90
C GLN A 110 -4.19 -2.07 9.00
N LYS A 111 -4.97 -1.12 9.53
CA LYS A 111 -4.54 -0.25 10.64
C LYS A 111 -4.58 -1.00 11.96
N GLN A 112 -3.62 -1.91 12.11
CA GLN A 112 -3.32 -2.65 13.32
C GLN A 112 -1.87 -3.15 13.30
N LYS A 113 -1.34 -3.50 14.47
CA LYS A 113 0.09 -3.85 14.66
C LYS A 113 0.37 -5.34 14.74
N ASN A 114 -0.66 -6.16 14.99
CA ASN A 114 -0.50 -7.55 15.44
C ASN A 114 -1.26 -8.55 14.55
N ILE A 115 -1.15 -8.43 13.23
CA ILE A 115 -1.54 -9.55 12.37
C ILE A 115 -0.51 -10.66 12.53
N LYS A 116 -0.95 -11.82 13.03
CA LYS A 116 -0.10 -13.02 13.16
C LYS A 116 0.05 -13.77 11.84
N ALA A 117 -0.83 -13.52 10.88
CA ALA A 117 -0.84 -14.18 9.59
C ALA A 117 0.20 -13.60 8.63
N GLU A 118 0.85 -14.49 7.88
CA GLU A 118 1.72 -14.10 6.76
C GLU A 118 0.91 -13.34 5.68
N PRO A 119 1.45 -12.27 5.08
CA PRO A 119 0.77 -11.55 4.02
C PRO A 119 0.47 -12.42 2.80
N PHE A 120 -0.68 -12.22 2.18
CA PHE A 120 -0.99 -12.86 0.90
C PHE A 120 -0.19 -12.22 -0.23
N VAL A 121 0.64 -12.98 -0.93
CA VAL A 121 1.41 -12.48 -2.09
C VAL A 121 1.01 -13.25 -3.33
N TYR A 122 0.65 -12.54 -4.40
CA TYR A 122 0.33 -13.14 -5.69
C TYR A 122 0.75 -12.22 -6.83
N ALA A 123 1.24 -12.80 -7.93
CA ALA A 123 1.54 -12.06 -9.15
C ALA A 123 0.61 -12.52 -10.26
N LEU A 124 -0.19 -11.60 -10.79
CA LEU A 124 -1.06 -11.85 -11.94
C LEU A 124 -0.26 -11.59 -13.22
N ALA A 125 -0.24 -12.58 -14.11
CA ALA A 125 0.37 -12.51 -15.44
C ALA A 125 -0.65 -12.09 -16.50
N ASP A 126 -1.89 -12.55 -16.41
CA ASP A 126 -2.95 -12.20 -17.35
C ASP A 126 -4.34 -12.16 -16.71
N LEU A 127 -4.95 -10.98 -16.67
CA LEU A 127 -6.32 -10.81 -16.15
C LEU A 127 -7.39 -11.47 -17.04
N GLN A 128 -7.09 -11.75 -18.31
CA GLN A 128 -8.03 -12.41 -19.24
C GLN A 128 -7.93 -13.93 -19.20
N ASN A 129 -6.90 -14.48 -18.55
CA ASN A 129 -6.74 -15.93 -18.41
C ASN A 129 -7.65 -16.45 -17.29
N HIS A 130 -8.74 -17.12 -17.68
CA HIS A 130 -9.72 -17.66 -16.73
C HIS A 130 -9.14 -18.67 -15.73
N GLU A 131 -8.20 -19.51 -16.17
CA GLU A 131 -7.54 -20.49 -15.32
C GLU A 131 -6.68 -19.80 -14.26
N GLU A 132 -5.97 -18.73 -14.64
CA GLU A 132 -5.20 -17.93 -13.70
C GLU A 132 -6.07 -17.22 -12.67
N ILE A 133 -7.17 -16.57 -13.11
CA ILE A 133 -8.11 -15.92 -12.18
C ILE A 133 -8.72 -16.93 -11.22
N THR A 134 -8.99 -18.15 -11.68
CA THR A 134 -9.47 -19.25 -10.84
C THR A 134 -8.43 -19.65 -9.79
N ARG A 135 -7.17 -19.85 -10.20
CA ARG A 135 -6.06 -20.16 -9.28
C ARG A 135 -5.80 -19.05 -8.25
N PHE A 136 -5.87 -17.78 -8.67
CA PHE A 136 -5.78 -16.63 -7.78
C PHE A 136 -6.88 -16.67 -6.72
N ARG A 137 -8.14 -16.85 -7.14
CA ARG A 137 -9.29 -16.92 -6.23
C ARG A 137 -9.15 -18.06 -5.22
N GLU A 138 -8.77 -19.24 -5.67
CA GLU A 138 -8.58 -20.42 -4.81
C GLU A 138 -7.43 -20.20 -3.81
N SER A 139 -6.32 -19.65 -4.28
CA SER A 139 -5.16 -19.32 -3.43
C SER A 139 -5.54 -18.31 -2.35
N PHE A 140 -6.28 -17.26 -2.71
CA PHE A 140 -6.75 -16.24 -1.77
C PHE A 140 -7.74 -16.82 -0.74
N GLN A 141 -8.68 -17.66 -1.18
CA GLN A 141 -9.63 -18.34 -0.28
C GLN A 141 -8.92 -19.29 0.69
N LYS A 142 -7.92 -20.05 0.21
CA LYS A 142 -7.12 -20.94 1.05
C LYS A 142 -6.33 -20.14 2.09
N TRP A 143 -5.66 -19.07 1.67
CA TRP A 143 -4.93 -18.18 2.57
C TRP A 143 -5.85 -17.62 3.66
N ARG A 144 -7.01 -17.07 3.28
CA ARG A 144 -7.95 -16.50 4.26
C ARG A 144 -8.34 -17.50 5.36
N LYS A 145 -8.64 -18.76 4.98
CA LYS A 145 -8.98 -19.82 5.94
C LYS A 145 -7.84 -20.17 6.90
N VAL A 146 -6.59 -20.06 6.45
CA VAL A 146 -5.41 -20.31 7.29
C VAL A 146 -5.15 -19.12 8.21
N SER A 147 -5.38 -17.89 7.73
CA SER A 147 -5.12 -16.65 8.45
C SER A 147 -6.17 -16.30 9.52
N GLU A 148 -7.38 -16.87 9.43
CA GLU A 148 -8.47 -16.71 10.41
C GLU A 148 -8.40 -17.71 11.58
N ASN A 149 -7.53 -18.72 11.51
CA ASN A 149 -7.28 -19.71 12.56
C ASN A 149 -6.06 -19.34 13.43
#